data_AF-A0A4R2T0X2-F1
#
_entry.id   AF-A0A4R2T0X2-F1
#
_cell.length_a   1.000
_cell.length_b   1.000
_cell.length_c   1.000
_cell.angle_alpha   90.00
_cell.angle_beta   90.00
_cell.angle_gamma   90.00
#
_symmetry.space_group_name_H-M   'P 1'
#
loop_
_entity.id
_entity.type
_entity.pdbx_description
1 polymer ?
#
loop_
_entity_poly.entity_id
_entity_poly.type
_entity_poly.pdbx_seq_one_letter_code
_entity_poly.pdbx_strand_id
1 'polypeptide(L)'
;MNINFTQIFQDSWNFIRNQRRFTLSFMLIFVAVLIIFQLILGYMQPIIFKEVSEQFAVMTQNIPAEAKAQLEAINGNDSTQSVLLSLAMITHPRMLAILISSQVINSFVITCGIIAVHQISRLQPFSLSMAFARGLQCFLGVLAINIIVLMPIGLGAAFAVGGNALGSLLMLVGIYIFIRLCLAYFVYLIENKSIFEAIRFTWQKTQKGFGSLFIFFLLAYVVLTMLHSQLSVLDDNIVLLFIGMVLSAFLHLFSIIFSYRFYTLFMK
;
A
#
# COMPACT_ATOMS: atom_id res chain seq x y z
N MET A 1 21.63 17.94 -0.39
CA MET A 1 20.75 18.61 -1.38
C MET A 1 19.57 19.16 -0.60
N ASN A 2 19.33 20.48 -0.63
CA ASN A 2 18.25 21.08 0.15
C ASN A 2 16.95 21.05 -0.69
N ILE A 3 16.09 20.07 -0.42
CA ILE A 3 14.83 19.91 -1.14
C ILE A 3 13.73 20.67 -0.39
N ASN A 4 13.06 21.60 -1.06
CA ASN A 4 11.96 22.36 -0.49
C ASN A 4 10.64 21.59 -0.63
N PHE A 5 10.24 20.87 0.42
CA PHE A 5 9.00 20.07 0.43
C PHE A 5 7.74 20.93 0.29
N THR A 6 7.75 22.16 0.80
CA THR A 6 6.64 23.10 0.64
C THR A 6 6.40 23.42 -0.83
N GLN A 7 7.48 23.62 -1.60
CA GLN A 7 7.38 23.84 -3.04
C GLN A 7 6.83 22.60 -3.76
N ILE A 8 7.29 21.39 -3.40
CA ILE A 8 6.77 20.15 -3.98
C ILE A 8 5.28 20.00 -3.71
N PHE A 9 4.83 20.32 -2.49
CA PHE A 9 3.42 20.27 -2.12
C PHE A 9 2.59 21.26 -2.95
N GLN A 10 3.04 22.52 -3.03
CA GLN A 10 2.39 23.56 -3.83
C GLN A 10 2.32 23.19 -5.31
N ASP A 11 3.41 22.67 -5.88
CA ASP A 11 3.46 22.23 -7.27
C ASP A 11 2.54 21.03 -7.55
N SER A 12 2.44 20.10 -6.58
CA SER A 12 1.53 18.96 -6.66
C SER A 12 0.07 19.42 -6.67
N TRP A 13 -0.27 20.36 -5.79
CA TRP A 13 -1.60 20.97 -5.74
C TRP A 13 -1.93 21.75 -7.02
N ASN A 14 -0.99 22.57 -7.50
CA ASN A 14 -1.14 23.32 -8.74
C ASN A 14 -1.37 22.41 -9.94
N PHE A 15 -0.68 21.27 -10.00
CA PHE A 15 -0.88 20.27 -11.04
C PHE A 15 -2.30 19.71 -11.02
N ILE A 16 -2.81 19.31 -9.86
CA ILE A 16 -4.18 18.80 -9.70
C ILE A 16 -5.20 19.83 -10.20
N ARG A 17 -5.03 21.09 -9.78
CA ARG A 17 -5.93 22.17 -10.18
C ARG A 17 -5.91 22.44 -11.68
N ASN A 18 -4.73 22.36 -12.29
CA ASN A 18 -4.53 22.69 -13.70
C ASN A 18 -4.92 21.52 -14.63
N GLN A 19 -4.73 20.27 -14.21
CA GLN A 19 -4.94 19.08 -15.02
C GLN A 19 -6.26 18.37 -14.70
N ARG A 20 -7.37 19.12 -14.66
CA ARG A 20 -8.69 18.65 -14.18
C ARG A 20 -9.18 17.37 -14.86
N ARG A 21 -9.02 17.25 -16.18
CA ARG A 21 -9.48 16.05 -16.94
C ARG A 21 -8.75 14.78 -16.48
N PHE A 22 -7.43 14.86 -16.30
CA PHE A 22 -6.63 13.77 -15.77
C PHE A 22 -7.04 13.46 -14.32
N THR A 23 -7.12 14.50 -13.48
CA THR A 23 -7.46 14.36 -12.06
C THR A 23 -8.81 13.69 -11.86
N LEU A 24 -9.85 14.15 -12.55
CA LEU A 24 -11.19 13.57 -12.44
C LEU A 24 -11.21 12.12 -12.93
N SER A 25 -10.55 11.82 -14.06
CA SER A 25 -10.52 10.46 -14.61
C SER A 25 -9.85 9.47 -13.64
N PHE A 26 -8.69 9.82 -13.09
CA PHE A 26 -8.00 8.94 -12.15
C PHE A 26 -8.67 8.88 -10.78
N MET A 27 -9.26 9.98 -10.28
CA MET A 27 -10.08 9.92 -9.08
C MET A 27 -11.26 8.97 -9.25
N LEU A 28 -11.97 9.03 -10.39
CA LEU A 28 -13.06 8.10 -10.68
C LEU A 28 -12.59 6.64 -10.75
N ILE A 29 -11.42 6.37 -11.35
CA ILE A 29 -10.84 5.02 -11.35
C ILE A 29 -10.55 4.55 -9.93
N PHE A 30 -9.91 5.37 -9.09
CA PHE A 30 -9.64 5.00 -7.71
C PHE A 30 -10.92 4.76 -6.90
N VAL A 31 -11.92 5.63 -7.02
CA VAL A 31 -13.23 5.45 -6.38
C VAL A 31 -13.90 4.16 -6.85
N ALA A 32 -13.90 3.89 -8.16
CA ALA A 32 -14.48 2.66 -8.70
C ALA A 32 -13.78 1.41 -8.15
N VAL A 33 -12.44 1.43 -8.08
CA VAL A 33 -11.66 0.33 -7.49
C VAL A 33 -11.99 0.14 -6.02
N LEU A 34 -12.07 1.22 -5.24
CA LEU A 34 -12.46 1.16 -3.82
C LEU A 34 -13.87 0.59 -3.65
N ILE A 35 -14.84 1.03 -4.45
CA ILE A 35 -16.22 0.51 -4.42
C ILE A 35 -16.25 -0.99 -4.74
N ILE A 36 -15.56 -1.42 -5.80
CA ILE A 36 -15.52 -2.83 -6.20
C ILE A 36 -14.99 -3.70 -5.05
N PHE A 37 -13.88 -3.30 -4.43
CA PHE A 37 -13.32 -4.06 -3.32
C PHE A 37 -14.17 -4.01 -2.06
N GLN A 38 -14.80 -2.87 -1.76
CA GLN A 38 -15.72 -2.76 -0.64
C GLN A 38 -16.95 -3.68 -0.82
N LEU A 39 -17.48 -3.78 -2.04
CA LEU A 39 -18.60 -4.68 -2.35
C LEU A 39 -18.18 -6.15 -2.22
N ILE A 40 -17.01 -6.53 -2.75
CA ILE A 40 -16.47 -7.88 -2.63
C ILE A 40 -16.25 -8.25 -1.16
N LEU A 41 -15.62 -7.38 -0.39
CA LEU A 41 -15.37 -7.59 1.05
C LEU A 41 -16.70 -7.68 1.82
N GLY A 42 -17.63 -6.75 1.60
CA GLY A 42 -18.93 -6.75 2.28
C GLY A 42 -19.74 -8.02 2.04
N TYR A 43 -19.61 -8.63 0.85
CA TYR A 43 -20.26 -9.92 0.56
C TYR A 43 -19.50 -11.11 1.14
N MET A 44 -18.17 -11.12 1.05
CA MET A 44 -17.34 -12.28 1.42
C MET A 44 -17.06 -12.38 2.92
N GLN A 45 -16.98 -11.25 3.62
CA GLN A 45 -16.68 -11.19 5.06
C GLN A 45 -17.65 -12.01 5.92
N PRO A 46 -18.99 -11.90 5.81
CA PRO A 46 -19.90 -12.71 6.63
C PRO A 46 -19.79 -14.22 6.36
N ILE A 47 -19.50 -14.60 5.11
CA ILE A 47 -19.30 -16.01 4.72
C ILE A 47 -18.05 -16.56 5.41
N ILE A 48 -16.94 -15.84 5.34
CA ILE A 48 -15.68 -16.25 5.94
C ILE A 48 -15.79 -16.23 7.47
N PHE A 49 -16.48 -15.24 8.04
CA PHE A 49 -16.73 -15.18 9.49
C PHE A 49 -17.42 -16.46 9.97
N LYS A 50 -18.47 -16.90 9.27
CA LYS A 50 -19.19 -18.13 9.59
C LYS A 50 -18.26 -19.35 9.53
N GLU A 51 -17.52 -19.52 8.44
CA GLU A 51 -16.59 -20.65 8.25
C GLU A 51 -15.52 -20.71 9.35
N VAL A 52 -14.90 -19.57 9.67
CA VAL A 52 -13.88 -19.50 10.72
C VAL A 52 -14.50 -19.76 12.09
N SER A 53 -15.68 -19.20 12.39
CA SER A 53 -16.36 -19.42 13.67
C SER A 53 -16.75 -20.88 13.90
N GLU A 54 -17.18 -21.58 12.85
CA GLU A 54 -17.50 -23.01 12.89
C GLU A 54 -16.24 -23.85 13.11
N GLN A 55 -15.13 -23.51 12.45
CA GLN A 55 -13.83 -24.17 12.69
C GLN A 55 -13.33 -23.99 14.12
N PHE A 56 -13.47 -22.78 14.68
CA PHE A 56 -13.13 -22.51 16.08
C PHE A 56 -14.02 -23.29 17.05
N ALA A 57 -15.32 -23.42 16.77
CA ALA A 57 -16.24 -24.20 17.59
C ALA A 57 -15.84 -25.69 17.62
N VAL A 58 -15.49 -26.27 16.47
CA VAL A 58 -15.03 -27.67 16.36
C VAL A 58 -13.70 -27.88 17.09
N MET A 59 -12.74 -26.96 16.96
CA MET A 59 -11.47 -27.03 17.69
C MET A 59 -11.69 -26.95 19.21
N THR A 60 -12.63 -26.14 19.68
CA THR A 60 -12.92 -25.97 21.12
C THR A 60 -13.70 -27.15 21.72
N GLN A 61 -14.44 -27.89 20.88
CA GLN A 61 -15.19 -29.09 21.29
C GLN A 61 -14.25 -30.28 21.59
N ASN A 62 -13.11 -30.38 20.92
CA ASN A 62 -12.15 -31.48 21.06
C ASN A 62 -11.11 -31.29 22.17
N ILE A 63 -11.22 -30.23 22.98
CA ILE A 63 -10.31 -29.97 24.10
C ILE A 63 -10.72 -30.83 25.31
N PRO A 64 -9.84 -31.69 25.85
CA PRO A 64 -10.15 -32.51 27.03
C PRO A 64 -10.54 -31.61 28.22
N ALA A 65 -11.49 -32.07 29.04
CA ALA A 65 -12.12 -31.28 30.11
C ALA A 65 -11.10 -30.68 31.12
N GLU A 66 -9.95 -31.34 31.30
CA GLU A 66 -8.85 -30.88 32.16
C GLU A 66 -8.11 -29.66 31.59
N ALA A 67 -8.01 -29.54 30.26
CA ALA A 67 -7.36 -28.40 29.58
C ALA A 67 -8.31 -27.19 29.44
N LYS A 68 -9.64 -27.40 29.43
CA LYS A 68 -10.63 -26.31 29.48
C LYS A 68 -10.56 -25.54 30.80
N ALA A 69 -10.43 -26.23 31.92
CA ALA A 69 -10.26 -25.62 33.23
C ALA A 69 -8.94 -24.82 33.34
N GLN A 70 -7.87 -25.27 32.67
CA GLN A 70 -6.60 -24.54 32.60
C GLN A 70 -6.64 -23.35 31.64
N LEU A 71 -7.38 -23.44 30.53
CA LEU A 71 -7.62 -22.29 29.65
C LEU A 71 -8.46 -21.22 30.37
N GLU A 72 -9.55 -21.58 31.05
CA GLU A 72 -10.37 -20.61 31.80
C GLU A 72 -9.59 -19.93 32.94
N ALA A 73 -8.65 -20.63 33.59
CA ALA A 73 -7.80 -20.06 34.64
C ALA A 73 -6.72 -19.07 34.11
N ILE A 74 -6.34 -19.17 32.82
CA ILE A 74 -5.35 -18.27 32.18
C ILE A 74 -6.06 -17.15 31.38
N ASN A 75 -7.30 -17.39 30.94
CA ASN A 75 -7.95 -16.63 29.87
C ASN A 75 -9.13 -15.79 30.39
N GLY A 76 -8.91 -15.05 31.48
CA GLY A 76 -9.87 -14.09 32.04
C GLY A 76 -10.07 -12.82 31.18
N ASN A 77 -9.86 -12.87 29.87
CA ASN A 77 -10.04 -11.70 29.02
C ASN A 77 -10.63 -12.09 27.65
N ASP A 78 -11.89 -11.72 27.42
CA ASP A 78 -12.59 -11.83 26.13
C ASP A 78 -11.77 -11.21 24.96
N SER A 79 -10.79 -10.36 25.26
CA SER A 79 -9.85 -9.79 24.29
C SER A 79 -8.97 -10.83 23.58
N THR A 80 -8.55 -11.91 24.24
CA THR A 80 -7.60 -12.86 23.63
C THR A 80 -8.27 -13.73 22.57
N GLN A 81 -9.53 -14.14 22.82
CA GLN A 81 -10.33 -14.89 21.84
C GLN A 81 -10.72 -14.04 20.63
N SER A 82 -11.08 -12.76 20.84
CA SER A 82 -11.38 -11.84 19.73
C SER A 82 -10.15 -11.52 18.87
N VAL A 83 -8.96 -11.43 19.47
CA VAL A 83 -7.70 -11.27 18.72
C VAL A 83 -7.36 -12.54 17.92
N LEU A 84 -7.50 -13.74 18.49
CA LEU A 84 -7.26 -14.99 17.77
C LEU A 84 -8.25 -15.18 16.61
N LEU A 85 -9.51 -14.84 16.82
CA LEU A 85 -10.55 -14.92 15.80
C LEU A 85 -10.29 -13.92 14.66
N SER A 86 -9.88 -12.69 14.96
CA SER A 86 -9.54 -11.70 13.93
C SER A 86 -8.29 -12.08 13.14
N LEU A 87 -7.27 -12.65 13.80
CA LEU A 87 -6.07 -13.14 13.12
C LEU A 87 -6.40 -14.33 12.21
N ALA A 88 -7.27 -15.23 12.64
CA ALA A 88 -7.75 -16.35 11.84
C ALA A 88 -8.56 -15.90 10.61
N MET A 89 -9.35 -14.83 10.72
CA MET A 89 -10.04 -14.25 9.57
C MET A 89 -9.04 -13.70 8.56
N ILE A 90 -8.06 -12.90 8.99
CA ILE A 90 -7.08 -12.28 8.09
C ILE A 90 -6.23 -13.34 7.38
N THR A 91 -5.90 -14.43 8.08
CA THR A 91 -5.09 -15.53 7.53
C THR A 91 -5.88 -16.53 6.69
N HIS A 92 -7.22 -16.43 6.67
CA HIS A 92 -8.05 -17.33 5.87
C HIS A 92 -7.69 -17.21 4.37
N PRO A 93 -7.54 -18.32 3.63
CA PRO A 93 -7.09 -18.31 2.23
C PRO A 93 -7.91 -17.39 1.32
N ARG A 94 -9.24 -17.32 1.54
CA ARG A 94 -10.14 -16.44 0.78
C ARG A 94 -9.91 -14.96 1.09
N MET A 95 -9.67 -14.59 2.35
CA MET A 95 -9.33 -13.21 2.73
C MET A 95 -7.99 -12.82 2.14
N LEU A 96 -6.98 -13.70 2.21
CA LEU A 96 -5.67 -13.46 1.61
C LEU A 96 -5.78 -13.23 0.09
N ALA A 97 -6.58 -14.04 -0.62
CA ALA A 97 -6.80 -13.85 -2.05
C ALA A 97 -7.43 -12.48 -2.38
N ILE A 98 -8.40 -12.03 -1.59
CA ILE A 98 -9.03 -10.70 -1.76
C ILE A 98 -8.02 -9.58 -1.46
N LEU A 99 -7.24 -9.69 -0.38
CA LEU A 99 -6.23 -8.69 -0.02
C LEU A 99 -5.12 -8.60 -1.07
N ILE A 100 -4.63 -9.74 -1.56
CA ILE A 100 -3.59 -9.78 -2.59
C ILE A 100 -4.13 -9.21 -3.91
N SER A 101 -5.34 -9.60 -4.33
CA SER A 101 -5.94 -9.05 -5.56
C SER A 101 -6.18 -7.55 -5.46
N SER A 102 -6.62 -7.05 -4.30
CA SER A 102 -6.71 -5.62 -3.99
C SER A 102 -5.39 -4.90 -4.14
N GLN A 103 -4.33 -5.45 -3.54
CA GLN A 103 -3.00 -4.84 -3.62
C GLN A 103 -2.43 -4.85 -5.05
N VAL A 104 -2.65 -5.92 -5.81
CA VAL A 104 -2.21 -6.05 -7.21
C VAL A 104 -2.93 -5.02 -8.09
N ILE A 105 -4.27 -4.91 -7.97
CA ILE A 105 -5.06 -3.95 -8.76
C ILE A 105 -4.69 -2.52 -8.38
N ASN A 106 -4.52 -2.22 -7.08
CA ASN A 106 -4.11 -0.89 -6.65
C ASN A 106 -2.72 -0.51 -7.18
N SER A 107 -1.75 -1.43 -7.10
CA SER A 107 -0.41 -1.25 -7.68
C SER A 107 -0.46 -0.99 -9.20
N PHE A 108 -1.36 -1.65 -9.91
CA PHE A 108 -1.55 -1.44 -11.35
C PHE A 108 -2.08 -0.03 -11.66
N VAL A 109 -3.11 0.42 -10.93
CA VAL A 109 -3.69 1.75 -11.10
C VAL A 109 -2.67 2.84 -10.77
N ILE A 110 -1.89 2.66 -9.71
CA ILE A 110 -0.78 3.55 -9.34
C ILE A 110 0.25 3.62 -10.48
N THR A 111 0.63 2.48 -11.06
CA THR A 111 1.57 2.41 -12.19
C THR A 111 1.05 3.21 -13.40
N CYS A 112 -0.23 3.02 -13.75
CA CYS A 112 -0.87 3.79 -14.83
C CYS A 112 -0.90 5.29 -14.51
N GLY A 113 -1.15 5.64 -13.24
CA GLY A 113 -1.15 7.02 -12.75
C GLY A 113 0.20 7.69 -12.90
N ILE A 114 1.29 7.01 -12.54
CA ILE A 114 2.66 7.53 -12.67
C ILE A 114 3.00 7.79 -14.14
N ILE A 115 2.69 6.85 -15.04
CA ILE A 115 2.93 6.99 -16.48
C ILE A 115 2.14 8.18 -17.03
N ALA A 116 0.87 8.31 -16.65
CA ALA A 116 0.03 9.44 -17.06
C ALA A 116 0.59 10.78 -16.57
N VAL A 117 0.99 10.88 -15.30
CA VAL A 117 1.65 12.09 -14.77
C VAL A 117 2.94 12.40 -15.51
N HIS A 118 3.73 11.37 -15.85
CA HIS A 118 4.96 11.53 -16.62
C HIS A 118 4.71 12.11 -18.02
N GLN A 119 3.74 11.55 -18.75
CA GLN A 119 3.35 12.02 -20.09
C GLN A 119 2.86 13.48 -20.06
N ILE A 120 1.98 13.81 -19.12
CA ILE A 120 1.43 15.16 -18.96
C ILE A 120 2.54 16.15 -18.59
N SER A 121 3.46 15.76 -17.70
CA SER A 121 4.59 16.61 -17.29
C SER A 121 5.60 16.85 -18.41
N ARG A 122 5.61 16.02 -19.46
CA ARG A 122 6.44 16.18 -20.67
C ARG A 122 5.69 16.80 -21.85
N LEU A 123 4.47 17.29 -21.64
CA LEU A 123 3.61 17.86 -22.70
C LEU A 123 3.34 16.90 -23.86
N GLN A 124 3.40 15.59 -23.60
CA GLN A 124 3.07 14.55 -24.59
C GLN A 124 1.54 14.39 -24.68
N PRO A 125 1.01 13.94 -25.83
CA PRO A 125 -0.43 13.70 -25.98
C PRO A 125 -0.86 12.61 -24.99
N PHE A 126 -1.63 13.00 -23.99
CA PHE A 126 -2.16 12.09 -22.98
C PHE A 126 -3.43 11.42 -23.49
N SER A 127 -3.45 10.09 -23.48
CA SER A 127 -4.68 9.33 -23.55
C SER A 127 -4.67 8.24 -22.47
N LEU A 128 -5.84 8.01 -21.88
CA LEU A 128 -6.01 7.05 -20.79
C LEU A 128 -5.64 5.63 -21.28
N SER A 129 -6.10 5.23 -22.47
CA SER A 129 -5.77 3.94 -23.06
C SER A 129 -4.27 3.72 -23.26
N MET A 130 -3.50 4.73 -23.67
CA MET A 130 -2.04 4.61 -23.79
C MET A 130 -1.37 4.42 -22.43
N ALA A 131 -1.82 5.14 -21.40
CA ALA A 131 -1.31 4.98 -20.05
C ALA A 131 -1.59 3.56 -19.52
N PHE A 132 -2.77 3.01 -19.79
CA PHE A 132 -3.13 1.64 -19.43
C PHE A 132 -2.33 0.59 -20.21
N ALA A 133 -2.19 0.75 -21.53
CA ALA A 133 -1.43 -0.18 -22.37
C ALA A 133 0.04 -0.24 -21.95
N ARG A 134 0.65 0.94 -21.69
CA ARG A 134 2.03 1.00 -21.20
C ARG A 134 2.14 0.49 -19.75
N GLY A 135 1.16 0.82 -18.92
CA GLY A 135 1.04 0.31 -17.56
C GLY A 135 1.07 -1.22 -17.55
N LEU A 136 0.29 -1.86 -18.42
CA LEU A 136 0.19 -3.33 -18.50
C LEU A 136 1.52 -3.98 -18.90
N GLN A 137 2.26 -3.39 -19.83
CA GLN A 137 3.58 -3.88 -20.25
C GLN A 137 4.64 -3.79 -19.14
N CYS A 138 4.62 -2.70 -18.37
CA CYS A 138 5.61 -2.44 -17.32
C CYS A 138 5.19 -2.99 -15.95
N PHE A 139 3.93 -3.39 -15.79
CA PHE A 139 3.35 -3.76 -14.50
C PHE A 139 4.10 -4.90 -13.81
N LEU A 140 4.47 -5.95 -14.56
CA LEU A 140 5.21 -7.08 -14.00
C LEU A 140 6.57 -6.66 -13.45
N GLY A 141 7.26 -5.72 -14.10
CA GLY A 141 8.52 -5.19 -13.60
C GLY A 141 8.35 -4.35 -12.34
N VAL A 142 7.29 -3.54 -12.25
CA VAL A 142 6.95 -2.78 -11.04
C VAL A 142 6.61 -3.71 -9.89
N LEU A 143 5.81 -4.77 -10.12
CA LEU A 143 5.52 -5.78 -9.12
C LEU A 143 6.79 -6.49 -8.64
N ALA A 144 7.68 -6.89 -9.55
CA ALA A 144 8.94 -7.53 -9.19
C ALA A 144 9.80 -6.63 -8.31
N ILE A 145 9.93 -5.33 -8.65
CA ILE A 145 10.65 -4.35 -7.81
C ILE A 145 9.99 -4.24 -6.43
N ASN A 146 8.67 -4.08 -6.37
CA ASN A 146 7.96 -3.98 -5.10
C ASN A 146 8.15 -5.24 -4.25
N ILE A 147 8.06 -6.44 -4.82
CA ILE A 147 8.30 -7.71 -4.11
C ILE A 147 9.73 -7.75 -3.56
N ILE A 148 10.73 -7.45 -4.39
CA ILE A 148 12.15 -7.46 -3.98
C ILE A 148 12.39 -6.46 -2.84
N VAL A 149 11.82 -5.26 -2.93
CA VAL A 149 12.03 -4.18 -1.96
C VAL A 149 11.26 -4.44 -0.65
N LEU A 150 10.07 -5.04 -0.71
CA LEU A 150 9.27 -5.36 0.49
C LEU A 150 9.64 -6.69 1.15
N MET A 151 10.26 -7.62 0.42
CA MET A 151 10.60 -8.96 0.92
C MET A 151 11.36 -8.95 2.26
N PRO A 152 12.39 -8.11 2.48
CA PRO A 152 13.09 -8.05 3.77
C PRO A 152 12.18 -7.65 4.94
N ILE A 153 11.25 -6.72 4.70
CA ILE A 153 10.27 -6.29 5.73
C ILE A 153 9.28 -7.42 6.00
N GLY A 154 8.74 -8.06 4.96
CA GLY A 154 7.79 -9.15 5.09
C GLY A 154 8.38 -10.35 5.86
N LEU A 155 9.60 -10.74 5.53
CA LEU A 155 10.32 -11.78 6.26
C LEU A 155 10.60 -11.36 7.71
N GLY A 156 11.10 -10.14 7.92
CA GLY A 156 11.35 -9.61 9.26
C GLY A 156 10.11 -9.64 10.15
N ALA A 157 8.97 -9.20 9.61
CA ALA A 157 7.68 -9.22 10.31
C ALA A 157 7.23 -10.64 10.64
N ALA A 158 7.34 -11.59 9.70
CA ALA A 158 6.97 -12.99 9.93
C ALA A 158 7.77 -13.63 11.08
N PHE A 159 9.09 -13.39 11.13
CA PHE A 159 9.93 -13.90 12.21
C PHE A 159 9.73 -13.15 13.54
N ALA A 160 9.43 -11.85 13.50
CA ALA A 160 9.17 -11.05 14.69
C ALA A 160 7.89 -11.48 15.41
N VAL A 161 6.82 -11.80 14.66
CA VAL A 161 5.57 -12.36 15.22
C VAL A 161 5.82 -13.71 15.90
N GLY A 162 6.78 -14.50 15.39
CA GLY A 162 7.24 -15.73 16.04
C GLY A 162 8.08 -15.53 17.31
N GLY A 163 8.23 -14.30 17.81
CA GLY A 163 8.99 -13.98 19.03
C GLY A 163 10.52 -13.95 18.83
N ASN A 164 11.00 -14.02 17.59
CA ASN A 164 12.43 -14.06 17.31
C ASN A 164 13.04 -12.64 17.22
N ALA A 165 14.00 -12.34 18.11
CA ALA A 165 14.73 -11.06 18.10
C ALA A 165 15.45 -10.78 16.77
N LEU A 166 15.91 -11.82 16.05
CA LEU A 166 16.48 -11.67 14.71
C LEU A 166 15.46 -11.16 13.69
N GLY A 167 14.17 -11.50 13.86
CA GLY A 167 13.09 -10.99 13.03
C GLY A 167 12.94 -9.48 13.15
N SER A 168 12.97 -8.96 14.38
CA SER A 168 12.90 -7.51 14.65
C SER A 168 14.09 -6.75 14.06
N LEU A 169 15.30 -7.31 14.15
CA LEU A 169 16.49 -6.72 13.52
C LEU A 169 16.40 -6.74 11.99
N LEU A 170 15.96 -7.85 11.40
CA LEU A 170 15.77 -7.96 9.96
C LEU A 170 14.71 -6.99 9.45
N MET A 171 13.65 -6.75 10.23
CA MET A 171 12.63 -5.76 9.93
C MET A 171 13.22 -4.35 9.88
N LEU A 172 14.07 -3.96 10.83
CA LEU A 172 14.75 -2.65 10.83
C LEU A 172 15.67 -2.48 9.62
N VAL A 173 16.45 -3.52 9.29
CA VAL A 173 17.29 -3.54 8.08
C VAL A 173 16.42 -3.44 6.83
N GLY A 174 15.29 -4.14 6.80
CA GLY A 174 14.33 -4.08 5.71
C GLY A 174 13.73 -2.69 5.51
N ILE A 175 13.35 -2.01 6.59
CA ILE A 175 12.87 -0.62 6.54
C ILE A 175 13.96 0.30 5.96
N TYR A 176 15.21 0.14 6.38
CA TYR A 176 16.32 0.93 5.84
C TYR A 176 16.53 0.70 4.32
N ILE A 177 16.48 -0.56 3.87
CA ILE A 177 16.55 -0.91 2.44
C ILE A 177 15.35 -0.34 1.68
N PHE A 178 14.15 -0.44 2.26
CA PHE A 178 12.92 0.09 1.68
C PHE A 178 13.00 1.60 1.48
N ILE A 179 13.43 2.34 2.51
CA ILE A 179 13.64 3.78 2.39
C ILE A 179 14.58 4.04 1.22
N ARG A 180 15.77 3.41 1.18
CA ARG A 180 16.72 3.64 0.08
C ARG A 180 16.20 3.29 -1.31
N LEU A 181 15.35 2.27 -1.43
CA LEU A 181 14.88 1.77 -2.73
C LEU A 181 13.44 2.20 -3.06
N CYS A 182 12.82 3.08 -2.27
CA CYS A 182 11.45 3.51 -2.50
C CYS A 182 11.24 4.23 -3.84
N LEU A 183 12.30 4.72 -4.48
CA LEU A 183 12.26 5.35 -5.80
C LEU A 183 12.60 4.40 -6.96
N ALA A 184 12.96 3.15 -6.70
CA ALA A 184 13.45 2.23 -7.73
C ALA A 184 12.41 1.95 -8.82
N TYR A 185 11.13 1.86 -8.44
CA TYR A 185 10.05 1.66 -9.41
C TYR A 185 9.84 2.87 -10.32
N PHE A 186 10.10 4.10 -9.85
CA PHE A 186 10.05 5.30 -10.71
C PHE A 186 11.18 5.29 -11.75
N VAL A 187 12.40 4.93 -11.35
CA VAL A 187 13.54 4.79 -12.27
C VAL A 187 13.23 3.77 -13.36
N TYR A 188 12.68 2.61 -12.99
CA TYR A 188 12.26 1.60 -13.95
C TYR A 188 11.22 2.12 -14.95
N LEU A 189 10.19 2.82 -14.46
CA LEU A 189 9.10 3.34 -15.29
C LEU A 189 9.51 4.50 -16.21
N ILE A 190 10.39 5.38 -15.73
CA ILE A 190 10.69 6.65 -16.40
C ILE A 190 11.96 6.57 -17.25
N GLU A 191 12.98 5.85 -16.79
CA GLU A 191 14.28 5.79 -17.48
C GLU A 191 14.41 4.58 -18.41
N ASN A 192 13.37 3.74 -18.53
CA ASN A 192 13.36 2.49 -19.31
C ASN A 192 14.56 1.56 -18.99
N LYS A 193 15.05 1.59 -17.75
CA LYS A 193 16.15 0.73 -17.28
C LYS A 193 15.63 -0.66 -16.93
N SER A 194 16.51 -1.67 -17.01
CA SER A 194 16.18 -3.00 -16.49
C SER A 194 15.97 -2.97 -14.96
N ILE A 195 15.30 -3.97 -14.40
CA ILE A 195 14.98 -4.04 -12.95
C ILE A 195 16.25 -3.88 -12.10
N PHE A 196 17.29 -4.65 -12.42
CA PHE A 196 18.56 -4.62 -11.68
C PHE A 196 19.31 -3.30 -11.86
N GLU A 197 19.29 -2.73 -13.07
CA GLU A 197 19.87 -1.41 -13.31
C GLU A 197 19.14 -0.32 -12.54
N ALA A 198 17.80 -0.37 -12.46
CA ALA A 198 17.00 0.59 -11.73
C ALA A 198 17.30 0.55 -10.23
N ILE A 199 17.40 -0.65 -9.64
CA ILE A 199 17.78 -0.84 -8.24
C ILE A 199 19.19 -0.32 -7.98
N ARG A 200 20.16 -0.73 -8.80
CA ARG A 200 21.57 -0.32 -8.65
C ARG A 200 21.74 1.20 -8.79
N PHE A 201 21.09 1.79 -9.78
CA PHE A 201 21.11 3.24 -10.01
C PHE A 201 20.51 4.01 -8.83
N THR A 202 19.35 3.55 -8.34
CA THR A 202 18.69 4.14 -7.17
C THR A 202 19.58 4.05 -5.93
N TRP A 203 20.20 2.91 -5.69
CA TRP A 203 21.11 2.73 -4.56
C TRP A 203 22.29 3.71 -4.59
N GLN A 204 22.90 3.91 -5.75
CA GLN A 204 24.03 4.82 -5.92
C GLN A 204 23.62 6.29 -5.72
N LYS A 205 22.49 6.71 -6.29
CA LYS A 205 22.00 8.09 -6.19
C LYS A 205 21.54 8.45 -4.78
N THR A 206 20.94 7.51 -4.06
CA THR A 206 20.39 7.78 -2.72
C THR A 206 21.43 7.91 -1.61
N GLN A 207 22.68 7.46 -1.84
CA GLN A 207 23.75 7.50 -0.84
C GLN A 207 24.07 8.91 -0.32
N LYS A 208 23.96 9.94 -1.16
CA LYS A 208 24.29 11.34 -0.79
C LYS A 208 23.08 12.14 -0.29
N GLY A 209 21.87 11.58 -0.36
CA GLY A 209 20.61 12.32 -0.17
C GLY A 209 19.66 11.69 0.85
N PHE A 210 20.15 10.80 1.73
CA PHE A 210 19.30 10.00 2.62
C PHE A 210 18.36 10.85 3.49
N GLY A 211 18.81 12.00 4.01
CA GLY A 211 17.98 12.85 4.87
C GLY A 211 16.71 13.36 4.18
N SER A 212 16.82 13.89 2.95
CA SER A 212 15.65 14.30 2.18
C SER A 212 14.76 13.12 1.83
N LEU A 213 15.36 11.96 1.57
CA LEU A 213 14.62 10.75 1.22
C LEU A 213 13.86 10.17 2.43
N PHE A 214 14.42 10.30 3.62
CA PHE A 214 13.76 9.95 4.88
C PHE A 214 12.56 10.86 5.16
N ILE A 215 12.69 12.18 4.95
CA ILE A 215 11.56 13.12 5.09
C ILE A 215 10.47 12.79 4.07
N PHE A 216 10.85 12.49 2.83
CA PHE A 216 9.91 12.03 1.82
C PHE A 216 9.19 10.74 2.24
N PHE A 217 9.92 9.75 2.75
CA PHE A 217 9.34 8.51 3.27
C PHE A 217 8.33 8.80 4.39
N LEU A 218 8.71 9.63 5.37
CA LEU A 218 7.85 10.00 6.48
C LEU A 218 6.57 10.68 5.99
N LEU A 219 6.67 11.59 5.02
CA LEU A 219 5.49 12.29 4.52
C LEU A 219 4.62 11.39 3.63
N ALA A 220 5.18 10.80 2.58
CA ALA A 220 4.44 10.08 1.54
C ALA A 220 3.97 8.69 1.96
N TYR A 221 4.72 7.99 2.82
CA TYR A 221 4.42 6.62 3.22
C TYR A 221 3.92 6.48 4.65
N VAL A 222 4.31 7.38 5.58
CA VAL A 222 3.82 7.32 6.97
C VAL A 222 2.62 8.24 7.16
N VAL A 223 2.79 9.56 6.98
CA VAL A 223 1.72 10.55 7.24
C VAL A 223 0.52 10.33 6.34
N LEU A 224 0.73 10.16 5.03
CA LEU A 224 -0.38 9.92 4.10
C LEU A 224 -1.11 8.59 4.39
N THR A 225 -0.40 7.54 4.80
CA THR A 225 -1.02 6.26 5.19
C THR A 225 -1.81 6.40 6.48
N MET A 226 -1.27 7.08 7.49
CA MET A 226 -2.00 7.38 8.74
C MET A 226 -3.28 8.13 8.45
N LEU A 227 -3.22 9.16 7.59
CA LEU A 227 -4.40 9.92 7.19
C LEU A 227 -5.44 9.02 6.49
N HIS A 228 -4.99 8.13 5.62
CA HIS A 228 -5.86 7.14 4.99
C HIS A 228 -6.51 6.20 6.02
N SER A 229 -5.78 5.72 7.03
CA SER A 229 -6.33 4.87 8.10
C SER A 229 -7.41 5.58 8.94
N GLN A 230 -7.30 6.90 9.15
CA GLN A 230 -8.32 7.66 9.89
C GLN A 230 -9.63 7.82 9.10
N LEU A 231 -9.62 7.64 7.77
CA LEU A 231 -10.83 7.76 6.96
C LEU A 231 -11.84 6.65 7.22
N SER A 232 -11.42 5.50 7.76
CA SER A 232 -12.34 4.40 8.09
C SER A 232 -13.31 4.74 9.23
N VAL A 233 -13.03 5.78 10.02
CA VAL A 233 -13.97 6.28 11.04
C VAL A 233 -15.25 6.86 10.40
N LEU A 234 -15.22 7.18 9.11
CA LEU A 234 -16.37 7.73 8.38
C LEU A 234 -17.34 6.65 7.89
N ASP A 235 -17.07 5.36 8.16
CA ASP A 235 -17.80 4.23 7.56
C ASP A 235 -19.20 3.99 8.18
N ASP A 236 -19.54 4.68 9.27
CA ASP A 236 -20.80 4.51 10.00
C ASP A 236 -22.05 4.86 9.17
N ASN A 237 -21.92 5.77 8.19
CA ASN A 237 -23.02 6.22 7.34
C ASN A 237 -22.65 6.11 5.87
N ILE A 238 -23.58 5.66 5.02
CA ILE A 238 -23.34 5.48 3.57
C ILE A 238 -22.83 6.76 2.90
N VAL A 239 -23.35 7.92 3.29
CA VAL A 239 -22.90 9.23 2.76
C VAL A 239 -21.47 9.54 3.20
N LEU A 240 -21.14 9.31 4.48
CA LEU A 240 -19.80 9.57 5.01
C LEU A 240 -18.78 8.56 4.46
N LEU A 241 -19.17 7.30 4.29
CA LEU A 241 -18.41 6.26 3.61
C LEU A 241 -18.04 6.70 2.19
N PHE A 242 -19.00 7.21 1.42
CA PHE A 242 -18.74 7.69 0.07
C PHE A 242 -17.78 8.90 0.07
N ILE A 243 -17.95 9.84 1.00
CA ILE A 243 -17.03 10.97 1.16
C ILE A 243 -15.62 10.46 1.52
N GLY A 244 -15.51 9.47 2.41
CA GLY A 244 -14.26 8.83 2.79
C GLY A 244 -13.57 8.17 1.59
N MET A 245 -14.32 7.49 0.72
CA MET A 245 -13.79 6.91 -0.52
C MET A 245 -13.26 7.97 -1.49
N VAL A 246 -13.98 9.07 -1.68
CA VAL A 246 -13.54 10.18 -2.54
C VAL A 246 -12.28 10.83 -1.98
N LEU A 247 -12.22 11.06 -0.67
CA LEU A 247 -11.05 11.63 -0.01
C LEU A 247 -9.84 10.68 -0.09
N SER A 248 -10.06 9.37 0.09
CA SER A 248 -9.04 8.34 -0.11
C SER A 248 -8.49 8.34 -1.55
N ALA A 249 -9.37 8.36 -2.55
CA ALA A 249 -8.98 8.44 -3.95
C ALA A 249 -8.16 9.69 -4.26
N PHE A 250 -8.54 10.83 -3.66
CA PHE A 250 -7.77 12.06 -3.73
C PHE A 250 -6.38 11.90 -3.12
N LEU A 251 -6.26 11.29 -1.93
CA LEU A 251 -4.97 11.06 -1.28
C LEU A 251 -4.05 10.15 -2.10
N HIS A 252 -4.59 9.09 -2.71
CA HIS A 252 -3.81 8.24 -3.62
C HIS A 252 -3.29 9.03 -4.82
N LEU A 253 -4.16 9.81 -5.47
CA LEU A 253 -3.75 10.63 -6.60
C LEU A 253 -2.72 11.69 -6.21
N PHE A 254 -2.93 12.35 -5.07
CA PHE A 254 -1.99 13.32 -4.52
C PHE A 254 -0.63 12.68 -4.24
N SER A 255 -0.62 11.50 -3.62
CA SER A 255 0.60 10.73 -3.34
C SER A 255 1.39 10.42 -4.61
N ILE A 256 0.71 10.03 -5.70
CA ILE A 256 1.36 9.76 -6.99
C ILE A 256 2.05 11.00 -7.54
N ILE A 257 1.34 12.13 -7.58
CA ILE A 257 1.86 13.39 -8.15
C ILE A 257 3.01 13.92 -7.29
N PHE A 258 2.83 13.90 -5.97
CA PHE A 258 3.84 14.32 -5.01
C PHE A 258 5.11 13.48 -5.13
N SER A 259 4.97 12.15 -5.18
CA SER A 259 6.09 11.22 -5.32
C SER A 259 6.81 11.37 -6.66
N TYR A 260 6.07 11.55 -7.76
CA TYR A 260 6.65 11.83 -9.07
C TYR A 260 7.48 13.12 -9.07
N ARG A 261 6.95 14.21 -8.49
CA ARG A 261 7.67 15.49 -8.43
C ARG A 261 8.92 15.39 -7.56
N PHE A 262 8.81 14.76 -6.39
CA PHE A 262 9.97 14.48 -5.55
C PHE A 262 11.02 13.68 -6.31
N TYR A 263 10.63 12.61 -7.00
CA TYR A 263 11.53 11.81 -7.84
C TYR A 263 12.26 12.68 -8.88
N THR A 264 11.55 13.52 -9.63
CA THR A 264 12.17 14.36 -10.67
C THR A 264 13.13 15.42 -10.12
N LEU A 265 12.94 15.88 -8.89
CA LEU A 265 13.86 16.81 -8.23
C LEU A 265 15.05 16.08 -7.61
N PHE A 266 14.83 14.90 -7.03
CA PHE A 266 15.86 14.13 -6.35
C PHE A 266 16.86 13.48 -7.32
N MET A 267 16.41 13.05 -8.50
CA MET A 267 17.26 12.34 -9.47
C MET A 267 18.03 13.26 -10.43
N LYS A 268 17.65 14.54 -10.52
CA LYS A 268 18.42 15.58 -11.21
C LYS A 268 19.76 15.79 -10.49
#